data_AF-A0A9X1Z3X3-F1
#
_entry.id   AF-A0A9X1Z3X3-F1
#
_cell.length_a   1.000
_cell.length_b   1.000
_cell.length_c   1.000
_cell.angle_alpha   90.00
_cell.angle_beta   90.00
_cell.angle_gamma   90.00
#
_symmetry.space_group_name_H-M   'P 1'
#
loop_
_entity.id
_entity.type
_entity.pdbx_description
1 polymer ?
#
loop_
_entity_poly.entity_id
_entity_poly.type
_entity_poly.pdbx_seq_one_letter_code
_entity_poly.pdbx_strand_id
1 'polypeptide(L)'
;MTTIGGATSLSIDDKVGNFMPGKEVDFVVLDWAATDLQQLRFSYSSGIEDKLFALIMLGDDRNIFETLVVGKSVYQRDTLNPR
;
A
#
# COMPACT_ATOMS: atom_id res chain seq x y z
N MET A 1 1.09 5.70 -12.15
CA MET A 1 0.19 6.85 -11.89
C MET A 1 -0.10 7.03 -10.40
N THR A 2 -0.29 5.96 -9.62
CA THR A 2 -0.79 6.03 -8.23
C THR A 2 0.11 6.73 -7.20
N THR A 3 1.43 6.63 -7.30
CA THR A 3 2.36 7.19 -6.30
C THR A 3 3.10 8.40 -6.87
N ILE A 4 4.35 8.24 -7.31
CA ILE A 4 5.16 9.35 -7.82
C ILE A 4 4.51 10.09 -9.00
N GLY A 5 3.81 9.37 -9.87
CA GLY A 5 3.12 9.99 -11.03
C GLY A 5 2.01 10.97 -10.62
N GLY A 6 1.30 10.69 -9.53
CA GLY A 6 0.29 11.58 -8.98
C GLY A 6 0.93 12.78 -8.29
N ALA A 7 1.99 12.55 -7.51
CA ALA A 7 2.75 13.61 -6.85
C ALA A 7 3.34 14.62 -7.86
N THR A 8 3.91 14.13 -8.96
CA THR A 8 4.45 14.99 -10.03
C THR A 8 3.35 15.80 -10.71
N SER A 9 2.18 15.20 -10.94
CA SER A 9 1.06 15.91 -11.57
C SER A 9 0.50 17.04 -10.70
N LEU A 10 0.70 16.95 -9.37
CA LEU A 10 0.31 17.95 -8.39
C LEU A 10 1.47 18.88 -7.98
N SER A 11 2.65 18.72 -8.57
CA SER A 11 3.88 19.47 -8.21
C SER A 11 4.23 19.38 -6.72
N ILE A 12 4.00 18.21 -6.12
CA ILE A 12 4.37 17.87 -4.72
C ILE A 12 5.31 16.66 -4.67
N ASP A 13 5.87 16.27 -5.81
CA ASP A 13 6.82 15.16 -5.92
C ASP A 13 8.12 15.44 -5.19
N ASP A 14 8.41 16.68 -4.82
CA ASP A 14 9.48 17.10 -3.92
C ASP A 14 9.23 16.67 -2.46
N LYS A 15 7.96 16.43 -2.09
CA LYS A 15 7.55 16.04 -0.72
C LYS A 15 7.15 14.59 -0.57
N VAL A 16 6.36 14.03 -1.50
CA VAL A 16 5.76 12.69 -1.36
C VAL A 16 5.90 11.82 -2.62
N GLY A 17 5.52 10.54 -2.51
CA GLY A 17 5.37 9.64 -3.65
C GLY A 17 6.53 8.63 -3.84
N ASN A 18 7.59 8.72 -3.04
CA ASN A 18 8.65 7.72 -2.94
C ASN A 18 9.36 7.77 -1.57
N PHE A 19 10.31 6.86 -1.35
CA PHE A 19 11.03 6.69 -0.07
C PHE A 19 12.42 7.34 -0.04
N MET A 20 12.68 8.37 -0.86
CA MET A 20 13.99 9.04 -0.83
C MET A 20 14.18 9.86 0.46
N PRO A 21 15.43 10.01 0.96
CA PRO A 21 15.70 10.87 2.10
C PRO A 21 15.21 12.31 1.88
N GLY A 22 14.63 12.92 2.92
CA GLY A 22 14.09 14.28 2.87
C GLY A 22 12.63 14.39 2.42
N LYS A 23 12.00 13.30 1.98
CA LYS A 23 10.55 13.22 1.73
C LYS A 23 9.77 13.12 3.04
N GLU A 24 8.52 13.57 2.99
CA GLU A 24 7.53 13.32 4.04
C GLU A 24 7.24 11.82 4.14
N VAL A 25 7.00 11.35 5.36
CA VAL A 25 6.80 9.93 5.66
C VAL A 25 5.31 9.60 5.53
N ASP A 26 4.87 9.57 4.28
CA ASP A 26 3.50 9.24 3.86
C ASP A 26 3.52 7.93 3.09
N PHE A 27 3.09 6.84 3.73
CA PHE A 27 3.04 5.52 3.10
C PHE A 27 1.99 4.62 3.71
N VAL A 28 1.71 3.55 2.97
CA VAL A 28 0.77 2.50 3.37
C VAL A 28 1.52 1.19 3.49
N VAL A 29 1.28 0.47 4.59
CA VAL A 29 1.67 -0.93 4.76
C VAL A 29 0.55 -1.80 4.20
N LEU A 30 0.89 -2.68 3.26
CA LEU A 30 -0.06 -3.53 2.57
C LEU A 30 0.00 -4.97 3.08
N ASP A 31 -1.17 -5.55 3.31
CA ASP A 31 -1.36 -6.99 3.43
C ASP A 31 -1.58 -7.55 2.02
N TRP A 32 -0.65 -8.36 1.54
CA TRP A 32 -0.69 -8.94 0.20
C TRP A 32 -1.86 -9.92 -0.01
N ALA A 33 -2.42 -10.47 1.07
CA ALA A 33 -3.34 -11.57 1.00
C ALA A 33 -4.36 -11.54 2.16
N ALA A 34 -5.11 -10.44 2.23
CA ALA A 34 -6.09 -10.19 3.29
C ALA A 34 -7.33 -11.10 3.23
N THR A 35 -7.57 -11.78 2.10
CA THR A 35 -8.68 -12.73 1.90
C THR A 35 -8.20 -14.09 1.41
N ASP A 36 -8.99 -15.14 1.61
CA ASP A 36 -8.64 -16.51 1.19
C ASP A 36 -8.37 -16.62 -0.32
N LEU A 37 -9.15 -15.91 -1.15
CA LEU A 37 -8.94 -15.87 -2.60
C LEU A 37 -7.61 -15.21 -2.96
N GLN A 38 -7.25 -14.12 -2.27
CA GLN A 38 -5.96 -13.46 -2.47
C GLN A 38 -4.81 -14.33 -1.98
N GLN A 39 -4.95 -15.06 -0.86
CA GLN A 39 -3.94 -16.03 -0.40
C GLN A 39 -3.71 -17.13 -1.43
N LEU A 40 -4.80 -17.68 -1.99
CA LEU A 40 -4.71 -18.66 -3.06
C LEU A 40 -3.98 -18.09 -4.27
N ARG A 41 -4.38 -16.91 -4.77
CA ARG A 41 -3.72 -16.26 -5.91
C ARG A 41 -2.24 -15.98 -5.63
N PHE A 42 -1.92 -15.44 -4.47
CA PHE A 42 -0.56 -15.08 -4.06
C PHE A 42 0.35 -16.30 -3.94
N SER A 43 -0.18 -17.47 -3.54
CA SER A 43 0.58 -18.72 -3.44
C SER A 43 1.16 -19.20 -4.78
N TYR A 44 0.55 -18.79 -5.90
CA TYR A 44 1.01 -19.09 -7.25
C TYR A 44 1.82 -17.95 -7.89
N SER A 45 2.04 -16.84 -7.18
CA SER A 45 2.75 -15.67 -7.73
C SER A 45 4.26 -15.78 -7.55
N SER A 46 4.98 -15.78 -8.67
CA SER A 46 6.43 -15.99 -8.72
C SER A 46 7.27 -14.69 -8.75
N GLY A 47 6.66 -13.53 -9.01
CA GLY A 47 7.35 -12.24 -9.16
C GLY A 47 6.60 -11.05 -8.55
N ILE A 48 7.28 -9.92 -8.39
CA ILE A 48 6.68 -8.70 -7.83
C ILE A 48 5.60 -8.13 -8.76
N GLU A 49 5.79 -8.27 -10.08
CA GLU A 49 4.82 -7.81 -11.08
C GLU A 49 3.51 -8.57 -10.96
N ASP A 50 3.55 -9.90 -10.78
CA ASP A 50 2.36 -10.72 -10.61
C ASP A 50 1.67 -10.47 -9.25
N LYS A 51 2.46 -10.24 -8.19
CA LYS A 51 1.92 -9.84 -6.87
C LYS A 51 1.21 -8.48 -6.93
N LEU A 52 1.80 -7.51 -7.60
CA LEU A 52 1.19 -6.20 -7.83
C LEU A 52 -0.05 -6.31 -8.70
N PHE A 53 -0.03 -7.13 -9.74
CA PHE A 53 -1.19 -7.39 -10.59
C PHE A 53 -2.34 -8.01 -9.79
N ALA A 54 -2.06 -9.02 -8.96
CA ALA A 54 -3.05 -9.63 -8.07
C ALA A 54 -3.67 -8.59 -7.13
N LEU A 55 -2.85 -7.71 -6.54
CA LEU A 55 -3.33 -6.64 -5.67
C LEU A 55 -4.18 -5.60 -6.41
N ILE A 56 -3.80 -5.22 -7.64
CA ILE A 56 -4.60 -4.28 -8.46
C ILE A 56 -5.97 -4.87 -8.80
N MET A 57 -6.03 -6.18 -9.10
CA MET A 57 -7.26 -6.83 -9.57
C MET A 57 -8.19 -7.25 -8.43
N LEU A 58 -7.65 -7.66 -7.29
CA LEU A 58 -8.43 -8.24 -6.19
C LEU A 58 -8.40 -7.40 -4.91
N GLY A 59 -7.60 -6.34 -4.85
CA GLY A 59 -7.38 -5.54 -3.65
C GLY A 59 -8.59 -4.70 -3.25
N ASP A 60 -8.80 -4.58 -1.95
CA ASP A 60 -9.77 -3.68 -1.33
C ASP A 60 -9.22 -3.08 -0.02
N ASP A 61 -10.07 -2.43 0.78
CA ASP A 61 -9.70 -1.77 2.02
C ASP A 61 -9.05 -2.73 3.04
N ARG A 62 -9.37 -4.02 3.00
CA ARG A 62 -8.78 -5.01 3.90
C ARG A 62 -7.28 -5.23 3.64
N ASN A 63 -6.80 -4.90 2.44
CA ASN A 63 -5.39 -4.95 2.10
C ASN A 63 -4.58 -3.80 2.69
N ILE A 64 -5.24 -2.75 3.21
CA ILE A 64 -4.58 -1.65 3.91
C ILE A 64 -4.36 -2.11 5.36
N PHE A 65 -3.13 -2.46 5.71
CA PHE A 65 -2.81 -2.89 7.07
C PHE A 65 -2.61 -1.70 8.01
N GLU A 66 -1.84 -0.71 7.56
CA GLU A 66 -1.52 0.49 8.31
C GLU A 66 -1.30 1.67 7.36
N THR A 67 -1.75 2.86 7.74
CA THR A 67 -1.51 4.10 7.00
C THR A 67 -0.76 5.07 7.89
N LEU A 68 0.39 5.54 7.41
CA LEU A 68 1.20 6.53 8.07
C LEU A 68 1.12 7.86 7.33
N VAL A 69 0.91 8.94 8.08
CA VAL A 69 0.89 10.31 7.59
C VAL A 69 1.83 11.14 8.46
N VAL A 70 2.82 11.78 7.83
CA VAL A 70 3.89 12.54 8.51
C VAL A 70 4.56 11.69 9.61
N GLY A 71 4.81 10.42 9.29
CA GLY A 71 5.51 9.48 10.18
C GLY A 71 4.68 9.01 11.39
N LYS A 72 3.39 9.33 11.45
CA LYS A 72 2.49 8.86 12.50
C LYS A 72 1.48 7.88 11.92
N SER A 73 1.28 6.76 12.60
CA SER A 73 0.19 5.84 12.30
C SER A 73 -1.14 6.53 12.58
N VAL A 74 -1.96 6.68 11.54
CA VAL A 74 -3.30 7.31 11.62
C VAL A 74 -4.43 6.31 11.37
N TYR A 75 -4.09 5.13 10.86
CA TYR A 75 -5.00 4.02 10.66
C TYR A 75 -4.24 2.72 10.83
N GLN A 76 -4.83 1.77 11.56
CA GLN A 76 -4.33 0.41 11.66
C GLN A 76 -5.54 -0.53 11.70
N ARG A 77 -5.58 -1.48 10.78
CA ARG A 77 -6.76 -2.34 10.55
C ARG A 77 -7.15 -3.15 11.78
N ASP A 78 -6.17 -3.77 12.43
CA ASP A 78 -6.42 -4.77 13.48
C ASP A 78 -6.59 -4.15 14.89
N THR A 79 -6.30 -2.86 15.07
CA THR A 79 -6.60 -2.14 16.33
C THR A 79 -8.05 -1.67 16.39
N LEU A 80 -8.69 -1.51 15.23
CA LEU A 80 -10.10 -1.13 15.11
C LEU A 80 -11.05 -2.34 15.19
N ASN A 81 -10.54 -3.55 14.99
CA ASN A 81 -11.31 -4.80 15.11
C ASN A 81 -10.39 -5.98 15.47
N PRO A 82 -10.12 -6.23 16.76
CA PRO A 82 -9.25 -7.34 17.17
C PRO A 82 -9.93 -8.67 16.80
N ARG A 83 -9.22 -9.51 16.05
CA ARG A 83 -9.64 -10.88 15.73
C ARG A 83 -9.65 -11.77 16.96
#